data_AF-A0A9E5UYZ0-F1
#
_entry.id   AF-A0A9E5UYZ0-F1
#
_cell.length_a   1.000
_cell.length_b   1.000
_cell.length_c   1.000
_cell.angle_alpha   90.00
_cell.angle_beta   90.00
_cell.angle_gamma   90.00
#
_symmetry.space_group_name_H-M   'P 1'
#
loop_
_entity.id
_entity.type
_entity.pdbx_description
1 polymer ?
#
loop_
_entity_poly.entity_id
_entity_poly.type
_entity_poly.pdbx_seq_one_letter_code
_entity_poly.pdbx_strand_id
1 'polypeptide(L)'
;GLALHRQAQGLPALSINWGTWSEVGLAAQRARERRDRLQALMNQRSEQLLGQQSPQQAVDPIRQRLVEQWFTLQAERSAQAARLAQLTQQYNQLQARSRQLPELIKQQSQLQLDAELAEQEYRTFEQQYTATRIAEQQEVSNVRVVEPATVNDNPIAPNDKLLLALVVVASTAIALALVWLLRSRSNSLEETRDLKQILPLPILATVPQRGDGRLSLEESLDRQPLSHSYQLLQAHMRMLPQQVRAIAICSWAPQEGRSSVAHNLALVEAKSGQRVLLIDAHHRISPPTALAFQRTEAAETNGSPSWQSTVQKVIPGFECCLK
;
A
#
# COMPACT_ATOMS: atom_id res chain seq x y z
N GLY A 1 41.49 -10.66 7.75
CA GLY A 1 41.14 -10.99 9.14
C GLY A 1 42.38 -10.92 10.01
N LEU A 2 42.29 -10.30 11.19
CA LEU A 2 43.40 -10.03 12.12
C LEU A 2 44.30 -11.24 12.40
N ALA A 3 43.75 -12.46 12.34
CA ALA A 3 44.48 -13.71 12.48
C ALA A 3 45.53 -13.97 11.38
N LEU A 4 45.19 -13.71 10.11
CA LEU A 4 46.12 -13.90 8.98
C LEU A 4 47.27 -12.88 8.99
N HIS A 5 47.00 -11.65 9.42
CA HIS A 5 48.02 -10.60 9.52
C HIS A 5 49.04 -10.90 10.63
N ARG A 6 48.61 -11.44 11.77
CA ARG A 6 49.52 -11.84 12.86
C ARG A 6 50.35 -13.08 12.51
N GLN A 7 49.76 -14.04 11.78
CA GLN A 7 50.47 -15.21 11.31
C GLN A 7 51.62 -14.85 10.35
N ALA A 8 51.41 -13.84 9.49
CA ALA A 8 52.46 -13.31 8.62
C ALA A 8 53.62 -12.64 9.39
N GLN A 9 53.38 -12.21 10.64
CA GLN A 9 54.39 -11.60 11.51
C GLN A 9 55.03 -12.59 12.51
N GLY A 10 54.76 -13.90 12.37
CA GLY A 10 55.29 -14.93 13.27
C GLY A 10 54.76 -14.84 14.71
N LEU A 11 53.77 -13.98 14.98
CA LEU A 11 53.17 -13.80 16.28
C LEU A 11 52.06 -14.84 16.49
N PRO A 12 52.00 -15.50 17.65
CA PRO A 12 50.96 -16.49 17.91
C PRO A 12 49.57 -15.85 17.81
N ALA A 13 48.64 -16.57 17.18
CA ALA A 13 47.24 -16.21 17.19
C ALA A 13 46.72 -16.33 18.63
N LEU A 14 46.47 -15.20 19.28
CA LEU A 14 45.81 -15.15 20.58
C LEU A 14 44.34 -15.51 20.37
N SER A 15 43.97 -16.74 20.70
CA SER A 15 42.56 -17.11 20.86
C SER A 15 42.04 -16.41 22.10
N ILE A 16 41.13 -15.47 21.92
CA ILE A 16 40.35 -14.91 23.03
C ILE A 16 39.65 -16.08 23.72
N ASN A 17 39.81 -16.17 25.04
CA ASN A 17 39.34 -17.29 25.84
C ASN A 17 37.82 -17.20 26.02
N TRP A 18 37.04 -17.79 25.10
CA TRP A 18 35.58 -17.87 25.18
C TRP A 18 35.15 -19.09 26.01
N GLY A 19 35.39 -19.03 27.33
CA GLY A 19 34.81 -19.95 28.31
C GLY A 19 34.97 -21.45 28.00
N THR A 20 33.89 -22.22 28.18
CA THR A 20 33.84 -23.70 28.16
C THR A 20 34.29 -24.36 26.85
N TRP A 21 34.51 -23.59 25.77
CA TRP A 21 35.03 -24.07 24.50
C TRP A 21 36.56 -23.97 24.37
N SER A 22 37.24 -23.43 25.38
CA SER A 22 38.72 -23.35 25.40
C SER A 22 39.44 -24.71 25.37
N GLU A 23 38.73 -25.78 25.71
CA GLU A 23 39.25 -27.15 25.69
C GLU A 23 39.12 -27.84 24.32
N VAL A 24 38.42 -27.25 23.35
CA VAL A 24 38.15 -27.85 22.04
C VAL A 24 38.55 -26.90 20.91
N GLY A 25 39.67 -27.21 20.26
CA GLY A 25 40.20 -26.43 19.14
C GLY A 25 41.66 -26.75 18.83
N LEU A 26 42.15 -26.29 17.68
CA LEU A 26 43.50 -26.58 17.16
C LEU A 26 44.61 -26.18 18.14
N ALA A 27 44.40 -25.12 18.94
CA ALA A 27 45.34 -24.69 19.99
C ALA A 27 45.35 -25.66 21.18
N ALA A 28 44.19 -26.18 21.60
CA ALA A 28 44.08 -27.19 22.66
C ALA A 28 44.60 -28.56 22.19
N GLN A 29 44.44 -28.91 20.92
CA GLN A 29 45.09 -30.08 20.31
C GLN A 29 46.61 -29.93 20.28
N ARG A 30 47.15 -28.80 19.80
CA ARG A 30 48.60 -28.54 19.81
C ARG A 30 49.19 -28.50 21.22
N ALA A 31 48.43 -28.00 22.20
CA ALA A 31 48.86 -28.00 23.60
C ALA A 31 48.89 -29.42 24.19
N ARG A 32 47.91 -30.28 23.85
CA ARG A 32 47.92 -31.72 24.19
C ARG A 32 49.08 -32.44 23.53
N GLU A 33 49.26 -32.27 22.21
CA GLU A 33 50.39 -32.85 21.47
C GLU A 33 51.74 -32.41 22.01
N ARG A 34 51.90 -31.14 22.43
CA ARG A 34 53.12 -30.67 23.11
C ARG A 34 53.33 -31.35 24.46
N ARG A 35 52.25 -31.53 25.24
CA ARG A 35 52.29 -32.20 26.54
C ARG A 35 52.67 -33.68 26.38
N ASP A 36 52.04 -34.37 25.44
CA ASP A 36 52.30 -35.78 25.13
C ASP A 36 53.72 -35.98 24.57
N ARG A 37 54.19 -35.08 23.70
CA ARG A 37 55.59 -35.08 23.24
C ARG A 37 56.58 -34.84 24.38
N LEU A 38 56.29 -33.90 25.27
CA LEU A 38 57.13 -33.66 26.45
C LEU A 38 57.15 -34.88 27.38
N GLN A 39 56.01 -35.53 27.58
CA GLN A 39 55.92 -36.77 28.36
C GLN A 39 56.69 -37.91 27.71
N ALA A 40 56.60 -38.06 26.39
CA ALA A 40 57.39 -39.04 25.63
C ALA A 40 58.90 -38.76 25.74
N LEU A 41 59.32 -37.50 25.62
CA LEU A 41 60.73 -37.11 25.79
C LEU A 41 61.22 -37.31 27.22
N MET A 42 60.38 -37.07 28.23
CA MET A 42 60.72 -37.36 29.63
C MET A 42 60.84 -38.87 29.87
N ASN A 43 59.94 -39.69 29.30
CA ASN A 43 60.02 -41.15 29.41
C ASN A 43 61.26 -41.70 28.68
N GLN A 44 61.54 -41.21 27.48
CA GLN A 44 62.73 -41.59 26.72
C GLN A 44 64.02 -41.16 27.44
N ARG A 45 64.00 -40.02 28.13
CA ARG A 45 65.12 -39.57 28.96
C ARG A 45 65.22 -40.35 30.27
N SER A 46 64.12 -40.79 30.87
CA SER A 46 64.15 -41.70 32.02
C SER A 46 64.71 -43.06 31.64
N GLU A 47 64.37 -43.60 30.45
CA GLU A 47 64.93 -44.84 29.93
C GLU A 47 66.43 -44.72 29.61
N GLN A 48 66.87 -43.59 29.05
CA GLN A 48 68.30 -43.32 28.85
C GLN A 48 69.07 -43.17 30.17
N LEU A 49 68.45 -42.63 31.21
CA LEU A 49 69.03 -42.55 32.56
C LEU A 49 69.01 -43.91 33.29
N LEU A 50 68.04 -44.79 32.98
CA LEU A 50 67.98 -46.17 33.47
C LEU A 50 68.99 -47.10 32.75
N GLY A 51 69.35 -46.80 31.50
CA GLY A 51 70.35 -47.54 30.71
C GLY A 51 71.82 -47.22 30.99
N GLN A 52 72.12 -46.17 31.78
CA GLN A 52 73.49 -45.78 32.18
C GLN A 52 73.76 -45.97 33.67
N GLN A 53 73.21 -47.00 34.30
CA GLN A 53 73.56 -47.34 35.68
C GLN A 53 74.74 -48.30 35.74
N SER A 54 75.94 -47.73 35.88
CA SER A 54 77.04 -48.43 36.54
C SER A 54 76.64 -48.68 38.01
N PRO A 55 76.85 -49.89 38.55
CA PRO A 55 76.52 -50.17 39.94
C PRO A 55 77.51 -49.42 40.84
N GLN A 56 76.99 -48.83 41.93
CA GLN A 56 77.76 -48.22 43.03
C GLN A 56 78.27 -46.79 42.81
N GLN A 57 77.38 -45.84 42.56
CA GLN A 57 77.50 -44.55 43.26
C GLN A 57 76.39 -44.51 44.30
N ALA A 58 76.77 -44.73 45.55
CA ALA A 58 75.91 -44.53 46.70
C ALA A 58 75.35 -43.11 46.62
N VAL A 59 74.09 -42.98 46.22
CA VAL A 59 73.39 -41.71 46.23
C VAL A 59 73.49 -41.19 47.66
N ASP A 60 74.15 -40.03 47.84
CA ASP A 60 74.27 -39.43 49.16
C ASP A 60 72.89 -39.42 49.84
N PRO A 61 72.73 -40.02 51.03
CA PRO A 61 71.43 -40.15 51.71
C PRO A 61 70.82 -38.79 52.06
N ILE A 62 71.59 -37.71 51.92
CA ILE A 62 71.16 -36.32 52.05
C ILE A 62 70.41 -35.84 50.78
N ARG A 63 70.89 -36.18 49.59
CA ARG A 63 70.22 -35.80 48.33
C ARG A 63 68.86 -36.48 48.17
N GLN A 64 68.74 -37.75 48.57
CA GLN A 64 67.45 -38.45 48.57
C GLN A 64 66.43 -37.80 49.50
N ARG A 65 66.84 -37.43 50.72
CA ARG A 65 65.97 -36.71 51.68
C ARG A 65 65.56 -35.32 51.17
N LEU A 66 66.45 -34.58 50.53
CA LEU A 66 66.11 -33.26 49.98
C LEU A 66 65.12 -33.34 48.83
N VAL A 67 65.27 -34.35 47.96
CA VAL A 67 64.34 -34.58 46.85
C VAL A 67 62.96 -35.01 47.38
N GLU A 68 62.92 -35.89 48.38
CA GLU A 68 61.68 -36.29 49.05
C GLU A 68 60.98 -35.08 49.72
N GLN A 69 61.72 -34.26 50.48
CA GLN A 69 61.20 -33.04 51.10
C GLN A 69 60.71 -32.01 50.07
N TRP A 70 61.39 -31.88 48.93
CA TRP A 70 60.95 -31.00 47.86
C TRP A 70 59.63 -31.46 47.24
N PHE A 71 59.48 -32.78 47.00
CA PHE A 71 58.23 -33.34 46.50
C PHE A 71 57.08 -33.20 47.48
N THR A 72 57.30 -33.41 48.79
CA THR A 72 56.24 -33.22 49.80
C THR A 72 55.82 -31.76 49.91
N LEU A 73 56.77 -30.81 49.96
CA LEU A 73 56.47 -29.37 49.98
C LEU A 73 55.76 -28.90 48.71
N GLN A 74 56.15 -29.40 47.54
CA GLN A 74 55.50 -29.07 46.28
C GLN A 74 54.07 -29.64 46.23
N ALA A 75 53.87 -30.87 46.75
CA ALA A 75 52.55 -31.47 46.88
C ALA A 75 51.66 -30.67 47.85
N GLU A 76 52.18 -30.28 49.02
CA GLU A 76 51.48 -29.42 49.98
C GLU A 76 51.08 -28.07 49.38
N ARG A 77 51.99 -27.41 48.66
CA ARG A 77 51.70 -26.14 47.97
C ARG A 77 50.59 -26.31 46.94
N SER A 78 50.62 -27.40 46.17
CA SER A 78 49.59 -27.68 45.17
C SER A 78 48.23 -28.00 45.82
N ALA A 79 48.22 -28.71 46.96
CA ALA A 79 47.02 -29.00 47.73
C ALA A 79 46.41 -27.74 48.34
N GLN A 80 47.24 -26.83 48.88
CA GLN A 80 46.78 -25.54 49.38
C GLN A 80 46.23 -24.64 48.26
N ALA A 81 46.90 -24.62 47.10
CA ALA A 81 46.42 -23.89 45.93
C ALA A 81 45.07 -24.41 45.43
N ALA A 82 44.89 -25.74 45.40
CA ALA A 82 43.61 -26.37 45.07
C ALA A 82 42.50 -25.99 46.07
N ARG A 83 42.81 -25.98 47.37
CA ARG A 83 41.86 -25.58 48.42
C ARG A 83 41.44 -24.11 48.31
N LEU A 84 42.39 -23.21 48.00
CA LEU A 84 42.10 -21.80 47.75
C LEU A 84 41.19 -21.64 46.53
N ALA A 85 41.49 -22.33 45.42
CA ALA A 85 40.66 -22.28 44.22
C ALA A 85 39.23 -22.75 44.51
N GLN A 86 39.05 -23.81 45.31
CA GLN A 86 37.73 -24.28 45.73
C GLN A 86 36.98 -23.26 46.59
N LEU A 87 37.65 -22.63 47.57
CA LEU A 87 37.06 -21.58 48.40
C LEU A 87 36.67 -20.35 47.58
N THR A 88 37.52 -19.93 46.64
CA THR A 88 37.20 -18.82 45.72
C THR A 88 36.00 -19.17 44.85
N GLN A 89 35.89 -20.41 44.36
CA GLN A 89 34.73 -20.85 43.60
C GLN A 89 33.44 -20.80 44.45
N GLN A 90 33.49 -21.28 45.70
CA GLN A 90 32.35 -21.20 46.62
C GLN A 90 31.97 -19.75 46.93
N TYR A 91 32.96 -18.88 47.18
CA TYR A 91 32.74 -17.46 47.40
C TYR A 91 32.05 -16.81 46.20
N ASN A 92 32.53 -17.07 44.98
CA ASN A 92 31.94 -16.53 43.76
C ASN A 92 30.51 -17.05 43.54
N GLN A 93 30.22 -18.32 43.87
CA GLN A 93 28.87 -18.87 43.81
C GLN A 93 27.92 -18.20 44.81
N LEU A 94 28.35 -17.99 46.05
CA LEU A 94 27.57 -17.28 47.06
C LEU A 94 27.36 -15.81 46.67
N GLN A 95 28.40 -15.16 46.13
CA GLN A 95 28.32 -13.79 45.64
C GLN A 95 27.34 -13.68 44.46
N ALA A 96 27.35 -14.64 43.54
CA ALA A 96 26.39 -14.69 42.42
C ALA A 96 24.95 -14.86 42.92
N ARG A 97 24.71 -15.74 43.90
CA ARG A 97 23.39 -15.91 44.52
C ARG A 97 22.94 -14.63 45.23
N SER A 98 23.84 -13.97 45.96
CA SER A 98 23.54 -12.70 46.63
C SER A 98 23.15 -11.60 45.64
N ARG A 99 23.77 -11.54 44.46
CA ARG A 99 23.40 -10.60 43.39
C ARG A 99 22.01 -10.84 42.80
N GLN A 100 21.45 -12.04 42.94
CA GLN A 100 20.11 -12.38 42.44
C GLN A 100 18.98 -12.08 43.44
N LEU A 101 19.29 -11.95 44.73
CA LEU A 101 18.29 -11.68 45.77
C LEU A 101 17.49 -10.37 45.56
N PRO A 102 18.10 -9.23 45.17
CA PRO A 102 17.34 -7.99 44.99
C PRO A 102 16.27 -8.08 43.90
N GLU A 103 16.55 -8.80 42.81
CA GLU A 103 15.58 -9.02 41.74
C GLU A 103 14.41 -9.89 42.21
N LEU A 104 14.68 -10.96 42.98
CA LEU A 104 13.62 -11.79 43.56
C LEU A 104 12.74 -11.01 44.55
N ILE A 105 13.35 -10.16 45.40
CA ILE A 105 12.62 -9.30 46.34
C ILE A 105 11.74 -8.30 45.55
N LYS A 106 12.28 -7.70 44.49
CA LYS A 106 11.53 -6.77 43.64
C LYS A 106 10.35 -7.46 42.95
N GLN A 107 10.56 -8.65 42.38
CA GLN A 107 9.49 -9.44 41.76
C GLN A 107 8.40 -9.81 42.77
N GLN A 108 8.79 -10.24 43.97
CA GLN A 108 7.83 -10.56 45.03
C GLN A 108 7.01 -9.33 45.43
N SER A 109 7.66 -8.17 45.60
CA SER A 109 6.98 -6.92 45.94
C SER A 109 6.01 -6.46 44.84
N GLN A 110 6.36 -6.66 43.56
CA GLN A 110 5.47 -6.34 42.44
C GLN A 110 4.24 -7.25 42.45
N LEU A 111 4.43 -8.57 42.59
CA LEU A 111 3.32 -9.51 42.66
C LEU A 111 2.39 -9.26 43.85
N GLN A 112 2.94 -8.80 44.98
CA GLN A 112 2.14 -8.39 46.14
C GLN A 112 1.29 -7.15 45.84
N LEU A 113 1.88 -6.13 45.22
CA LEU A 113 1.14 -4.93 44.82
C LEU A 113 0.02 -5.26 43.83
N ASP A 114 0.31 -6.09 42.83
CA ASP A 114 -0.66 -6.50 41.81
C ASP A 114 -1.83 -7.28 42.44
N ALA A 115 -1.54 -8.16 43.41
CA ALA A 115 -2.57 -8.89 44.15
C ALA A 115 -3.44 -7.96 45.01
N GLU A 116 -2.84 -6.99 45.70
CA GLU A 116 -3.57 -5.99 46.50
C GLU A 116 -4.48 -5.12 45.64
N LEU A 117 -4.01 -4.69 44.47
CA LEU A 117 -4.81 -3.90 43.52
C LEU A 117 -5.99 -4.69 42.97
N ALA A 118 -5.76 -5.96 42.57
CA ALA A 118 -6.82 -6.83 42.09
C ALA A 118 -7.89 -7.08 43.17
N GLU A 119 -7.49 -7.24 44.44
CA GLU A 119 -8.42 -7.39 45.55
C GLU A 119 -9.26 -6.12 45.78
N GLN A 120 -8.65 -4.93 45.71
CA GLN A 120 -9.37 -3.65 45.86
C GLN A 120 -10.36 -3.41 44.71
N GLU A 121 -9.99 -3.75 43.48
CA GLU A 121 -10.87 -3.67 42.33
C GLU A 121 -12.07 -4.61 42.48
N TYR A 122 -11.82 -5.87 42.88
CA TYR A 122 -12.88 -6.84 43.14
C TYR A 122 -13.87 -6.37 44.21
N ARG A 123 -13.36 -5.87 45.35
CA ARG A 123 -14.20 -5.32 46.43
C ARG A 123 -15.03 -4.13 45.97
N THR A 124 -14.46 -3.26 45.14
CA THR A 124 -15.16 -2.09 44.58
C THR A 124 -16.29 -2.55 43.65
N PHE A 125 -16.02 -3.52 42.79
CA PHE A 125 -17.03 -4.10 41.89
C PHE A 125 -18.18 -4.76 42.69
N GLU A 126 -17.86 -5.51 43.74
CA GLU A 126 -18.86 -6.11 44.64
C GLU A 126 -19.72 -5.03 45.35
N GLN A 127 -19.12 -3.94 45.82
CA GLN A 127 -19.86 -2.82 46.41
C GLN A 127 -20.79 -2.15 45.41
N GLN A 128 -20.34 -1.93 44.17
CA GLN A 128 -21.19 -1.35 43.13
C GLN A 128 -22.34 -2.31 42.76
N TYR A 129 -22.05 -3.59 42.61
CA TYR A 129 -23.05 -4.62 42.31
C TYR A 129 -24.11 -4.73 43.41
N THR A 130 -23.70 -4.71 44.69
CA THR A 130 -24.65 -4.72 45.81
C THR A 130 -25.47 -3.43 45.88
N ALA A 131 -24.86 -2.27 45.62
CA ALA A 131 -25.55 -0.99 45.57
C ALA A 131 -26.59 -0.94 44.44
N THR A 132 -26.26 -1.41 43.23
CA THR A 132 -27.22 -1.48 42.11
C THR A 132 -28.33 -2.48 42.41
N ARG A 133 -28.02 -3.64 42.99
CA ARG A 133 -29.04 -4.63 43.38
C ARG A 133 -29.99 -4.08 44.44
N ILE A 134 -29.50 -3.31 45.40
CA ILE A 134 -30.34 -2.62 46.39
C ILE A 134 -31.19 -1.55 45.70
N ALA A 135 -30.62 -0.75 44.79
CA ALA A 135 -31.34 0.28 44.04
C ALA A 135 -32.47 -0.32 43.16
N GLU A 136 -32.22 -1.46 42.51
CA GLU A 136 -33.23 -2.23 41.76
C GLU A 136 -34.32 -2.78 42.69
N GLN A 137 -33.96 -3.30 43.87
CA GLN A 137 -34.94 -3.75 44.87
C GLN A 137 -35.70 -2.58 45.53
N GLN A 138 -35.17 -1.36 45.43
CA GLN A 138 -35.81 -0.13 45.89
C GLN A 138 -36.75 0.48 44.84
N GLU A 139 -37.10 -0.25 43.77
CA GLU A 139 -38.23 0.07 42.90
C GLU A 139 -39.55 0.03 43.70
N VAL A 140 -39.91 1.22 44.19
CA VAL A 140 -41.22 1.73 44.63
C VAL A 140 -41.92 1.01 45.80
N SER A 141 -41.41 1.19 47.02
CA SER A 141 -42.22 0.93 48.23
C SER A 141 -42.07 2.02 49.29
N ASN A 142 -42.40 3.26 48.92
CA ASN A 142 -43.17 4.15 49.79
C ASN A 142 -43.72 5.36 49.01
N VAL A 143 -44.58 5.12 48.02
CA VAL A 143 -45.41 6.21 47.47
C VAL A 143 -46.73 6.18 48.21
N ARG A 144 -46.86 7.01 49.25
CA ARG A 144 -48.18 7.43 49.71
C ARG A 144 -48.67 8.47 48.71
N VAL A 145 -49.58 8.05 47.83
CA VAL A 145 -50.24 8.94 46.87
C VAL A 145 -51.03 9.98 47.67
N VAL A 146 -50.49 11.20 47.76
CA VAL A 146 -51.20 12.36 48.33
C VAL A 146 -52.19 12.91 47.30
N GLU A 147 -51.87 12.77 46.01
CA GLU A 147 -52.70 13.21 44.88
C GLU A 147 -52.48 12.28 43.69
N PRO A 148 -53.53 11.74 43.05
CA PRO A 148 -53.39 10.90 41.86
C PRO A 148 -52.81 11.73 40.71
N ALA A 149 -51.85 11.18 39.99
CA ALA A 149 -51.28 11.84 38.82
C ALA A 149 -52.39 12.08 37.77
N THR A 150 -52.58 13.34 37.38
CA THR A 150 -53.43 13.67 36.24
C THR A 150 -52.72 13.22 34.97
N VAL A 151 -53.41 12.44 34.13
CA VAL A 151 -52.91 12.10 32.80
C VAL A 151 -52.90 13.39 32.00
N ASN A 152 -51.71 13.90 31.71
CA ASN A 152 -51.57 15.00 30.78
C ASN A 152 -51.69 14.42 29.37
N ASP A 153 -52.81 14.67 28.70
CA ASP A 153 -53.04 14.21 27.32
C ASP A 153 -52.06 14.85 26.32
N ASN A 154 -51.36 15.91 26.73
CA ASN A 154 -50.36 16.58 25.90
C ASN A 154 -48.94 16.11 26.26
N PRO A 155 -48.16 15.62 25.27
CA PRO A 155 -46.77 15.23 25.50
C PRO A 155 -45.94 16.45 25.92
N ILE A 156 -45.22 16.31 27.04
CA ILE A 156 -44.41 17.37 27.66
C ILE A 156 -43.11 17.60 26.86
N ALA A 157 -42.61 16.55 26.20
CA ALA A 157 -41.48 16.56 25.27
C ALA A 157 -41.42 15.22 24.50
N PRO A 158 -40.81 15.17 23.29
CA PRO A 158 -40.44 16.29 22.43
C PRO A 158 -41.61 16.76 21.56
N ASN A 159 -41.51 17.96 20.98
CA ASN A 159 -42.49 18.46 20.02
C ASN A 159 -42.34 17.71 18.69
N ASP A 160 -43.12 16.64 18.48
CA ASP A 160 -43.05 15.80 17.27
C ASP A 160 -43.15 16.60 15.97
N LYS A 161 -43.97 17.66 15.96
CA LYS A 161 -44.11 18.58 14.82
C LYS A 161 -42.81 19.32 14.50
N LEU A 162 -42.07 19.74 15.53
CA LEU A 162 -40.80 20.44 15.38
C LEU A 162 -39.71 19.48 14.88
N LEU A 163 -39.68 18.26 15.43
CA LEU A 163 -38.75 17.23 14.98
C LEU A 163 -38.98 16.88 13.51
N LEU A 164 -40.24 16.67 13.11
CA LEU A 164 -40.59 16.37 11.73
C LEU A 164 -40.23 17.52 10.79
N ALA A 165 -40.49 18.77 11.19
CA ALA A 165 -40.09 19.95 10.41
C ALA A 165 -38.57 20.01 10.22
N LEU A 166 -37.79 19.73 11.27
CA LEU A 166 -36.33 19.75 11.21
C LEU A 166 -35.79 18.67 10.27
N VAL A 167 -36.33 17.45 10.33
CA VAL A 167 -35.94 16.34 9.43
C VAL A 167 -36.23 16.67 7.97
N VAL A 168 -37.41 17.24 7.67
CA VAL A 168 -37.78 17.64 6.31
C VAL A 168 -36.85 18.74 5.79
N VAL A 169 -36.56 19.75 6.60
CA VAL A 169 -35.63 20.83 6.21
C VAL A 169 -34.21 20.28 6.00
N ALA A 170 -33.71 19.45 6.92
CA ALA A 170 -32.37 18.89 6.84
C ALA A 170 -32.19 17.99 5.61
N SER A 171 -33.13 17.08 5.35
CA SER A 171 -33.10 16.19 4.18
C SER A 171 -33.17 16.97 2.85
N THR A 172 -34.01 18.01 2.78
CA THR A 172 -34.11 18.86 1.59
C THR A 172 -32.81 19.64 1.36
N ALA A 173 -32.21 20.18 2.42
CA ALA A 173 -30.93 20.89 2.33
C ALA A 173 -29.80 19.96 1.86
N ILE A 174 -29.75 18.73 2.38
CA ILE A 174 -28.76 17.72 1.96
C ILE A 174 -28.97 17.32 0.49
N ALA A 175 -30.23 17.11 0.06
CA ALA A 175 -30.53 16.77 -1.33
C ALA A 175 -30.10 17.89 -2.29
N LEU A 176 -30.41 19.15 -1.97
CA LEU A 176 -30.00 20.31 -2.77
C LEU A 176 -28.47 20.46 -2.80
N ALA A 177 -27.80 20.28 -1.66
CA ALA A 177 -26.34 20.31 -1.59
C ALA A 177 -25.70 19.22 -2.45
N LEU A 178 -26.27 18.01 -2.46
CA LEU A 178 -25.79 16.90 -3.27
C LEU A 178 -25.99 17.17 -4.77
N VAL A 179 -27.15 17.68 -5.18
CA VAL A 179 -27.41 18.07 -6.59
C VAL A 179 -26.43 19.16 -7.03
N TRP A 180 -26.20 20.18 -6.20
CA TRP A 180 -25.24 21.24 -6.48
C TRP A 180 -23.81 20.71 -6.57
N LEU A 181 -23.41 19.79 -5.69
CA LEU A 181 -22.09 19.16 -5.72
C LEU A 181 -21.89 18.30 -6.98
N LEU A 182 -22.88 17.50 -7.37
CA LEU A 182 -22.83 16.70 -8.59
C LEU A 182 -22.75 17.60 -9.83
N ARG A 183 -23.51 18.70 -9.86
CA ARG A 183 -23.48 19.66 -10.97
C ARG A 183 -22.18 20.47 -11.05
N SER A 184 -21.59 20.83 -9.92
CA SER A 184 -20.30 21.55 -9.90
C SER A 184 -19.12 20.67 -10.34
N ARG A 185 -19.23 19.34 -10.23
CA ARG A 185 -18.24 18.39 -10.76
C ARG A 185 -18.32 18.24 -12.28
N SER A 186 -19.46 18.53 -12.91
CA SER A 186 -19.61 18.46 -14.36
C SER A 186 -19.20 19.79 -15.01
N ASN A 187 -17.99 19.85 -15.56
CA ASN A 187 -17.57 20.88 -16.52
C ASN A 187 -18.20 20.61 -17.91
N SER A 188 -19.51 20.36 -17.94
CA SER A 188 -20.23 20.26 -19.21
C SER A 188 -20.56 21.67 -19.67
N LEU A 189 -20.11 22.05 -20.87
CA LEU A 189 -20.48 23.30 -21.52
C LEU A 189 -21.94 23.17 -21.99
N GLU A 190 -22.87 23.24 -21.04
CA GLU A 190 -24.30 23.04 -21.30
C GLU A 190 -24.93 24.24 -22.01
N GLU A 191 -24.35 25.44 -21.87
CA GLU A 191 -24.94 26.66 -22.37
C GLU A 191 -24.14 27.26 -23.54
N THR A 192 -24.81 27.46 -24.67
CA THR A 192 -24.26 28.12 -25.87
C THR A 192 -23.70 29.53 -25.60
N ARG A 193 -24.08 30.13 -24.47
CA ARG A 193 -23.59 31.44 -24.00
C ARG A 193 -22.16 31.39 -23.47
N ASP A 194 -21.76 30.30 -22.83
CA ASP A 194 -20.40 30.12 -22.31
C ASP A 194 -19.39 29.91 -23.43
N LEU A 195 -19.81 29.22 -24.51
CA LEU A 195 -18.98 29.02 -25.71
C LEU A 195 -18.57 30.34 -26.38
N LYS A 196 -19.43 31.36 -26.39
CA LYS A 196 -19.10 32.68 -26.99
C LYS A 196 -18.07 33.47 -26.18
N GLN A 197 -17.97 33.21 -24.87
CA GLN A 197 -16.98 33.88 -24.02
C GLN A 197 -15.59 33.22 -24.13
N ILE A 198 -15.57 31.90 -24.39
CA ILE A 198 -14.34 31.11 -24.43
C ILE A 198 -13.75 31.04 -25.86
N LEU A 199 -14.59 30.96 -26.90
CA LEU A 199 -14.15 30.91 -28.28
C LEU A 199 -14.66 32.13 -29.09
N PRO A 200 -13.76 32.92 -29.70
CA PRO A 200 -14.13 34.05 -30.57
C PRO A 200 -14.56 33.58 -31.97
N LEU A 201 -15.39 32.53 -32.06
CA LEU A 201 -15.85 31.94 -33.31
C LEU A 201 -17.38 32.07 -33.46
N PRO A 202 -17.90 32.35 -34.67
CA PRO A 202 -19.34 32.39 -34.90
C PRO A 202 -19.93 30.97 -34.84
N ILE A 203 -21.02 30.83 -34.09
CA ILE A 203 -21.78 29.58 -34.03
C ILE A 203 -22.62 29.47 -35.30
N LEU A 204 -22.30 28.49 -36.15
CA LEU A 204 -22.98 28.30 -37.45
C LEU A 204 -24.34 27.61 -37.32
N ALA A 205 -24.47 26.60 -36.46
CA ALA A 205 -25.75 25.95 -36.21
C ALA A 205 -25.72 25.18 -34.88
N THR A 206 -26.89 25.01 -34.28
CA THR A 206 -27.10 24.11 -33.14
C THR A 206 -27.92 22.91 -33.62
N VAL A 207 -27.31 21.72 -33.57
CA VAL A 207 -27.98 20.47 -33.94
C VAL A 207 -28.47 19.79 -32.66
N PRO A 208 -29.78 19.58 -32.48
CA PRO A 208 -30.29 18.92 -31.29
C PRO A 208 -29.85 17.46 -31.26
N GLN A 209 -29.52 16.96 -30.06
CA GLN A 209 -29.20 15.56 -29.87
C GLN A 209 -30.46 14.70 -30.06
N ARG A 210 -30.30 13.55 -30.73
CA ARG A 210 -31.38 12.58 -30.93
C ARG A 210 -31.80 12.00 -29.59
N GLY A 211 -33.04 12.24 -29.17
CA GLY A 211 -33.64 11.55 -28.03
C GLY A 211 -33.78 10.05 -28.28
N ASP A 212 -33.53 9.26 -27.24
CA ASP A 212 -33.54 7.79 -27.13
C ASP A 212 -34.04 6.97 -28.35
N GLY A 213 -33.08 6.43 -29.09
CA GLY A 213 -32.99 5.00 -29.43
C GLY A 213 -34.02 4.29 -30.31
N ARG A 214 -35.19 4.84 -30.69
CA ARG A 214 -36.28 4.01 -31.28
C ARG A 214 -36.80 4.35 -32.67
N LEU A 215 -36.25 5.32 -33.40
CA LEU A 215 -36.80 5.68 -34.72
C LEU A 215 -35.77 5.54 -35.83
N SER A 216 -35.94 4.53 -36.68
CA SER A 216 -35.12 4.21 -37.86
C SER A 216 -34.84 5.43 -38.74
N LEU A 217 -33.62 5.52 -39.26
CA LEU A 217 -33.05 6.71 -39.92
C LEU A 217 -33.74 7.11 -41.24
N GLU A 218 -34.50 6.23 -41.87
CA GLU A 218 -35.19 6.54 -43.14
C GLU A 218 -36.49 7.35 -42.93
N GLU A 219 -37.07 7.32 -41.73
CA GLU A 219 -38.40 7.90 -41.46
C GLU A 219 -38.33 9.33 -40.88
N SER A 220 -37.12 9.88 -40.70
CA SER A 220 -36.89 11.11 -39.93
C SER A 220 -36.70 12.40 -40.75
N LEU A 221 -36.66 12.31 -42.09
CA LEU A 221 -36.61 13.51 -42.95
C LEU A 221 -37.94 14.28 -43.00
N ASP A 222 -39.06 13.63 -42.66
CA ASP A 222 -40.41 14.21 -42.65
C ASP A 222 -40.84 14.79 -41.29
N ARG A 223 -40.04 14.63 -40.22
CA ARG A 223 -40.34 15.23 -38.90
C ARG A 223 -39.33 16.32 -38.53
N GLN A 224 -39.89 17.50 -38.28
CA GLN A 224 -39.36 18.83 -38.59
C GLN A 224 -38.22 19.46 -37.74
N PRO A 225 -37.63 18.88 -36.66
CA PRO A 225 -36.56 19.59 -35.95
C PRO A 225 -35.16 19.41 -36.56
N LEU A 226 -34.78 18.19 -36.96
CA LEU A 226 -33.40 17.87 -37.33
C LEU A 226 -33.03 18.38 -38.73
N SER A 227 -33.94 18.25 -39.69
CA SER A 227 -33.74 18.76 -41.06
C SER A 227 -33.61 20.28 -41.09
N HIS A 228 -34.35 20.99 -40.24
CA HIS A 228 -34.29 22.45 -40.16
C HIS A 228 -32.93 22.97 -39.68
N SER A 229 -32.30 22.32 -38.69
CA SER A 229 -30.94 22.69 -38.23
C SER A 229 -29.90 22.58 -39.35
N TYR A 230 -29.96 21.54 -40.19
CA TYR A 230 -29.04 21.38 -41.32
C TYR A 230 -29.36 22.33 -42.48
N GLN A 231 -30.63 22.65 -42.72
CA GLN A 231 -31.02 23.69 -43.69
C GLN A 231 -30.54 25.08 -43.26
N LEU A 232 -30.63 25.40 -41.95
CA LEU A 232 -30.10 26.65 -41.40
C LEU A 232 -28.57 26.71 -41.55
N LEU A 233 -27.87 25.59 -41.29
CA LEU A 233 -26.44 25.48 -41.51
C LEU A 233 -26.09 25.79 -42.97
N GLN A 234 -26.79 25.16 -43.92
CA GLN A 234 -26.62 25.44 -45.35
C GLN A 234 -26.87 26.92 -45.68
N ALA A 235 -27.92 27.53 -45.13
CA ALA A 235 -28.23 28.94 -45.35
C ALA A 235 -27.09 29.86 -44.85
N HIS A 236 -26.59 29.63 -43.64
CA HIS A 236 -25.45 30.39 -43.10
C HIS A 236 -24.18 30.21 -43.93
N MET A 237 -23.92 29.00 -44.44
CA MET A 237 -22.78 28.77 -45.33
C MET A 237 -22.87 29.55 -46.63
N ARG A 238 -24.08 29.70 -47.20
CA ARG A 238 -24.31 30.51 -48.41
C ARG A 238 -24.15 32.01 -48.17
N MET A 239 -24.32 32.47 -46.93
CA MET A 239 -24.12 33.87 -46.54
C MET A 239 -22.64 34.23 -46.31
N LEU A 240 -21.72 33.26 -46.38
CA LEU A 240 -20.29 33.55 -46.28
C LEU A 240 -19.81 34.35 -47.52
N PRO A 241 -18.91 35.33 -47.33
CA PRO A 241 -18.46 36.22 -48.41
C PRO A 241 -17.64 35.51 -49.50
N GLN A 242 -17.15 34.29 -49.23
CA GLN A 242 -16.43 33.47 -50.20
C GLN A 242 -17.26 32.23 -50.57
N GLN A 243 -17.21 31.85 -51.85
CA GLN A 243 -17.79 30.59 -52.30
C GLN A 243 -17.01 29.41 -51.70
N VAL A 244 -17.58 28.78 -50.67
CA VAL A 244 -16.99 27.60 -50.04
C VAL A 244 -17.23 26.39 -50.93
N ARG A 245 -16.16 25.81 -51.47
CA ARG A 245 -16.21 24.59 -52.32
C ARG A 245 -15.71 23.33 -51.62
N ALA A 246 -14.98 23.49 -50.51
CA ALA A 246 -14.43 22.39 -49.72
C ALA A 246 -14.61 22.72 -48.24
N ILE A 247 -15.11 21.75 -47.47
CA ILE A 247 -15.44 21.92 -46.06
C ILE A 247 -14.83 20.74 -45.31
N ALA A 248 -14.02 21.05 -44.30
CA ALA A 248 -13.53 20.04 -43.36
C ALA A 248 -14.36 20.12 -42.08
N ILE A 249 -14.94 19.00 -41.67
CA ILE A 249 -15.66 18.89 -40.40
C ILE A 249 -14.73 18.19 -39.41
N CYS A 250 -14.46 18.83 -38.28
CA CYS A 250 -13.56 18.35 -37.23
C CYS A 250 -14.29 18.33 -35.89
N SER A 251 -13.89 17.43 -35.00
CA SER A 251 -14.39 17.32 -33.63
C SER A 251 -13.21 17.35 -32.65
N TRP A 252 -13.46 17.79 -31.42
CA TRP A 252 -12.43 17.81 -30.37
C TRP A 252 -12.24 16.41 -29.77
N ALA A 253 -13.33 15.66 -29.59
CA ALA A 253 -13.32 14.29 -29.08
C ALA A 253 -13.99 13.28 -30.03
N PRO A 254 -13.74 11.97 -29.84
CA PRO A 254 -14.52 10.91 -30.47
C PRO A 254 -16.00 11.00 -30.08
N GLN A 255 -16.89 10.53 -30.97
CA GLN A 255 -18.35 10.44 -30.74
C GLN A 255 -19.12 11.76 -30.59
N GLU A 256 -18.52 12.92 -30.91
CA GLU A 256 -19.22 14.22 -30.95
C GLU A 256 -20.18 14.40 -32.15
N GLY A 257 -20.37 13.36 -32.97
CA GLY A 257 -21.33 13.39 -34.09
C GLY A 257 -20.79 13.95 -35.41
N ARG A 258 -19.47 14.12 -35.57
CA ARG A 258 -18.81 14.57 -36.82
C ARG A 258 -19.33 13.86 -38.08
N SER A 259 -19.35 12.52 -38.08
CA SER A 259 -19.79 11.73 -39.23
C SER A 259 -21.29 11.91 -39.52
N SER A 260 -22.11 12.05 -38.48
CA SER A 260 -23.55 12.31 -38.60
C SER A 260 -23.82 13.69 -39.21
N VAL A 261 -23.07 14.72 -38.78
CA VAL A 261 -23.17 16.07 -39.34
C VAL A 261 -22.73 16.08 -40.80
N ALA A 262 -21.61 15.42 -41.12
CA ALA A 262 -21.09 15.33 -42.49
C ALA A 262 -22.08 14.66 -43.45
N HIS A 263 -22.67 13.53 -43.04
CA HIS A 263 -23.65 12.81 -43.83
C HIS A 263 -24.93 13.62 -44.08
N ASN A 264 -25.53 14.16 -43.01
CA ASN A 264 -26.78 14.91 -43.12
C ASN A 264 -26.62 16.21 -43.89
N LEU A 265 -25.49 16.91 -43.72
CA LEU A 265 -25.18 18.10 -44.52
C LEU A 265 -25.03 17.75 -45.99
N ALA A 266 -24.29 16.68 -46.31
CA ALA A 266 -24.13 16.24 -47.69
C ALA A 266 -25.48 15.87 -48.33
N LEU A 267 -26.37 15.22 -47.56
CA LEU A 267 -27.71 14.88 -48.01
C LEU A 267 -28.57 16.12 -48.29
N VAL A 268 -28.54 17.13 -47.42
CA VAL A 268 -29.29 18.38 -47.60
C VAL A 268 -28.77 19.17 -48.79
N GLU A 269 -27.44 19.26 -48.96
CA GLU A 269 -26.83 19.91 -50.11
C GLU A 269 -27.19 19.19 -51.42
N ALA A 270 -27.12 17.86 -51.45
CA ALA A 270 -27.51 17.05 -52.60
C ALA A 270 -28.99 17.22 -52.96
N LYS A 271 -29.88 17.20 -51.96
CA LYS A 271 -31.33 17.46 -52.15
C LYS A 271 -31.61 18.86 -52.70
N SER A 272 -30.76 19.84 -52.40
CA SER A 272 -30.86 21.19 -52.95
C SER A 272 -30.34 21.34 -54.38
N GLY A 273 -29.96 20.22 -55.02
CA GLY A 273 -29.49 20.17 -56.41
C GLY A 273 -27.98 20.39 -56.57
N GLN A 274 -27.22 20.44 -55.48
CA GLN A 274 -25.77 20.58 -55.54
C GLN A 274 -25.08 19.24 -55.81
N ARG A 275 -23.96 19.29 -56.53
CA ARG A 275 -23.06 18.14 -56.71
C ARG A 275 -22.12 18.06 -55.52
N VAL A 276 -22.33 17.07 -54.66
CA VAL A 276 -21.60 16.93 -53.40
C VAL A 276 -20.76 15.67 -53.43
N LEU A 277 -19.49 15.78 -53.03
CA LEU A 277 -18.61 14.64 -52.78
C LEU A 277 -18.30 14.59 -51.29
N LEU A 278 -18.72 13.52 -50.62
CA LEU A 278 -18.34 13.24 -49.25
C LEU A 278 -17.11 12.34 -49.24
N ILE A 279 -16.03 12.80 -48.59
CA ILE A 279 -14.78 12.06 -48.46
C ILE A 279 -14.59 11.72 -46.98
N ASP A 280 -14.55 10.43 -46.65
CA ASP A 280 -14.15 9.99 -45.32
C ASP A 280 -12.62 9.99 -45.21
N ALA A 281 -12.08 11.00 -44.53
CA ALA A 281 -10.65 11.15 -44.28
C ALA A 281 -10.20 10.53 -42.95
N HIS A 282 -11.01 9.71 -42.28
CA HIS A 282 -10.64 9.11 -41.00
C HIS A 282 -9.84 7.80 -41.16
N HIS A 283 -8.51 7.94 -41.28
CA HIS A 283 -7.60 6.80 -41.41
C HIS A 283 -7.19 6.22 -40.04
N ARG A 284 -8.12 5.58 -39.31
CA ARG A 284 -7.79 4.70 -38.17
C ARG A 284 -8.81 3.57 -38.04
N ILE A 285 -8.29 2.35 -37.87
CA ILE A 285 -8.99 1.06 -37.81
C ILE A 285 -10.05 1.04 -36.69
N SER A 286 -11.33 1.04 -37.06
CA SER A 286 -12.47 0.43 -36.37
C SER A 286 -13.66 0.40 -37.34
N PRO A 287 -14.55 -0.60 -37.27
CA PRO A 287 -15.58 -0.78 -38.29
C PRO A 287 -16.49 0.45 -38.33
N PRO A 288 -16.95 0.87 -39.53
CA PRO A 288 -17.93 1.94 -39.63
C PRO A 288 -19.18 1.48 -38.87
N THR A 289 -19.56 2.24 -37.83
CA THR A 289 -20.90 2.15 -37.27
C THR A 289 -21.85 2.31 -38.46
N ALA A 290 -22.58 1.25 -38.77
CA ALA A 290 -23.37 1.08 -39.98
C ALA A 290 -24.43 2.20 -40.11
N LEU A 291 -24.05 3.32 -40.70
CA LEU A 291 -24.95 4.17 -41.44
C LEU A 291 -25.00 3.58 -42.84
N ALA A 292 -26.02 2.75 -43.07
CA ALA A 292 -26.28 2.12 -44.35
C ALA A 292 -26.38 3.23 -45.42
N PHE A 293 -25.38 3.31 -46.28
CA PHE A 293 -25.44 4.11 -47.49
C PHE A 293 -26.38 3.40 -48.48
N GLN A 294 -27.67 3.74 -48.46
CA GLN A 294 -28.54 3.39 -49.58
C GLN A 294 -28.29 4.35 -50.75
N ARG A 295 -27.40 3.87 -51.61
CA ARG A 295 -27.24 4.07 -53.06
C ARG A 295 -28.20 5.07 -53.74
N THR A 296 -27.78 6.33 -53.77
CA THR A 296 -28.01 7.20 -54.93
C THR A 296 -26.64 7.69 -55.42
N GLU A 297 -26.05 6.91 -56.34
CA GLU A 297 -24.79 7.21 -57.05
C GLU A 297 -23.52 7.44 -56.20
N ALA A 298 -23.30 6.68 -55.13
CA ALA A 298 -22.00 6.62 -54.46
C ALA A 298 -21.04 5.66 -55.21
N ALA A 299 -19.95 6.20 -55.76
CA ALA A 299 -18.81 5.40 -56.23
C ALA A 299 -17.85 5.18 -55.05
N GLU A 300 -17.92 4.02 -54.40
CA GLU A 300 -16.91 3.58 -53.43
C GLU A 300 -15.62 3.22 -54.17
N THR A 301 -14.54 3.97 -53.90
CA THR A 301 -13.19 3.60 -54.36
C THR A 301 -12.34 3.23 -53.15
N ASN A 302 -12.60 2.06 -52.58
CA ASN A 302 -11.66 1.42 -51.65
C ASN A 302 -10.40 1.02 -52.43
N GLY A 303 -9.37 1.88 -52.41
CA GLY A 303 -7.99 1.50 -52.73
C GLY A 303 -7.63 1.25 -54.21
N SER A 304 -8.34 1.79 -55.20
CA SER A 304 -7.94 1.71 -56.62
C SER A 304 -7.78 3.11 -57.25
N PRO A 305 -7.08 3.26 -58.40
CA PRO A 305 -6.54 4.53 -58.92
C PRO A 305 -7.59 5.47 -59.54
N SER A 306 -8.82 5.50 -59.02
CA SER A 306 -9.99 6.13 -59.66
C SER A 306 -10.67 7.23 -58.83
N TRP A 307 -10.23 7.53 -57.61
CA TRP A 307 -10.84 8.62 -56.83
C TRP A 307 -10.72 9.98 -57.56
N GLN A 308 -9.61 10.23 -58.27
CA GLN A 308 -9.46 11.42 -59.11
C GLN A 308 -10.51 11.50 -60.22
N SER A 309 -10.89 10.36 -60.81
CA SER A 309 -11.93 10.30 -61.83
C SER A 309 -13.32 10.57 -61.25
N THR A 310 -13.57 10.12 -60.02
CA THR A 310 -14.81 10.41 -59.29
C THR A 310 -14.88 11.90 -58.92
N VAL A 311 -13.78 12.48 -58.45
CA VAL A 311 -13.67 13.91 -58.16
C VAL A 311 -13.89 14.75 -59.42
N GLN A 312 -13.29 14.40 -60.55
CA GLN A 312 -13.49 15.12 -61.82
C GLN A 312 -14.94 15.06 -62.32
N LYS A 313 -15.67 13.96 -62.08
CA LYS A 313 -17.10 13.84 -62.43
C LYS A 313 -17.97 14.79 -61.60
N VAL A 314 -17.69 14.90 -60.30
CA VAL A 314 -18.47 15.75 -59.39
C VAL A 314 -18.07 17.22 -59.51
N ILE A 315 -16.76 17.50 -59.63
CA ILE A 315 -16.18 18.85 -59.72
C ILE A 315 -15.21 18.92 -60.92
N PRO A 316 -15.71 19.25 -62.13
CA PRO A 316 -14.85 19.36 -63.30
C PRO A 316 -13.87 20.53 -63.15
N GLY A 317 -12.58 20.27 -63.36
CA GLY A 317 -11.50 21.27 -63.22
C GLY A 317 -10.88 21.38 -61.82
N PHE A 318 -11.18 20.45 -60.89
CA PHE A 318 -10.52 20.42 -59.59
C PHE A 318 -9.09 19.86 -59.71
N GLU A 319 -8.09 20.74 -59.71
CA GLU A 319 -6.69 20.35 -59.53
C GLU A 319 -6.43 20.12 -58.04
N CYS A 320 -6.04 18.90 -57.69
CA CYS A 320 -5.69 18.59 -56.31
C CYS A 320 -4.34 19.24 -55.98
N CYS A 321 -4.34 20.40 -55.32
CA CYS A 321 -3.15 21.07 -54.81
C CYS A 321 -2.57 20.37 -53.56
N LEU A 322 -2.45 19.05 -53.58
CA LEU A 322 -1.71 18.28 -52.57
C LEU A 322 -0.40 17.82 -53.20
N LYS A 323 0.63 18.64 -53.02
CA LYS A 323 2.02 18.17 -52.99
C LYS A 323 2.33 17.63 -51.60
#